data_AF-C9Y5Y4-F1
#
_entry.id   AF-C9Y5Y4-F1
#
_cell.length_a   1.000
_cell.length_b   1.000
_cell.length_c   1.000
_cell.angle_alpha   90.00
_cell.angle_beta   90.00
_cell.angle_gamma   90.00
#
_symmetry.space_group_name_H-M   'P 1'
#
loop_
_entity.id
_entity.type
_entity.pdbx_description
1 polymer ?
#
loop_
_entity_poly.entity_id
_entity_poly.type
_entity_poly.pdbx_seq_one_letter_code
_entity_poly.pdbx_strand_id
1 'polypeptide(L)'
;MNLLTDETVVLIREMIAGNYDTDEVWIVDIPDKETGASHRVVVNGDSIVLAGVNSKGQLHENPQARQKPGGPPPKTLSGTFANQPVKERLDRLMWAIAQQRARQEKAFLDKELKNTAIKKSGKKRL
;
A
#
# COMPACT_ATOMS: atom_id res chain seq x y z
N MET A 1 -11.87 -7.45 6.06
CA MET A 1 -11.84 -6.05 5.59
C MET A 1 -10.81 -6.01 4.46
N ASN A 2 -11.11 -5.45 3.29
CA ASN A 2 -10.13 -5.40 2.18
C ASN A 2 -9.00 -4.43 2.58
N LEU A 3 -7.76 -4.92 2.67
CA LEU A 3 -6.61 -4.14 3.11
C LEU A 3 -5.84 -3.52 1.95
N LEU A 4 -5.99 -4.09 0.75
CA LEU A 4 -5.47 -3.53 -0.49
C LEU A 4 -6.41 -2.48 -1.06
N THR A 5 -6.20 -1.25 -0.60
CA THR A 5 -6.69 -0.03 -1.26
C THR A 5 -5.75 0.35 -2.41
N ASP A 6 -6.25 1.15 -3.35
CA ASP A 6 -5.43 1.66 -4.46
C ASP A 6 -4.14 2.36 -3.96
N GLU A 7 -4.23 3.19 -2.92
CA GLU A 7 -3.06 3.86 -2.33
C GLU A 7 -2.05 2.85 -1.75
N THR A 8 -2.53 1.88 -0.98
CA THR A 8 -1.63 0.89 -0.35
C THR A 8 -0.95 0.01 -1.39
N VAL A 9 -1.62 -0.26 -2.52
CA VAL A 9 -1.01 -0.91 -3.68
C VAL A 9 0.13 -0.06 -4.25
N VAL A 10 -0.03 1.25 -4.42
CA VAL A 10 1.07 2.11 -4.92
C VAL A 10 2.23 2.15 -3.95
N LEU A 11 1.98 2.32 -2.65
CA LEU A 11 3.04 2.32 -1.64
C LEU A 11 3.83 1.01 -1.66
N ILE A 12 3.13 -0.13 -1.72
CA ILE A 12 3.79 -1.44 -1.80
C ILE A 12 4.63 -1.55 -3.07
N ARG A 13 4.14 -1.05 -4.22
CA ARG A 13 4.91 -1.01 -5.47
C ARG A 13 6.20 -0.21 -5.36
N GLU A 14 6.14 0.98 -4.76
CA GLU A 14 7.33 1.81 -4.52
C GLU A 14 8.35 1.07 -3.64
N MET A 15 7.88 0.32 -2.65
CA MET A 15 8.76 -0.43 -1.75
C MET A 15 9.41 -1.65 -2.41
N ILE A 16 8.75 -2.28 -3.39
CA ILE A 16 9.29 -3.44 -4.11
C ILE A 16 10.05 -3.06 -5.39
N ALA A 17 9.98 -1.79 -5.82
CA ALA A 17 10.67 -1.31 -7.00
C ALA A 17 12.19 -1.49 -6.86
N GLY A 18 12.82 -2.11 -7.86
CA GLY A 18 14.26 -2.40 -7.87
C GLY A 18 14.67 -3.61 -7.01
N ASN A 19 13.78 -4.12 -6.14
CA ASN A 19 14.03 -5.32 -5.35
C ASN A 19 13.56 -6.60 -6.06
N TYR A 20 12.51 -6.50 -6.89
CA TYR A 20 11.94 -7.62 -7.62
C TYR A 20 11.67 -7.25 -9.08
N ASP A 21 11.69 -8.25 -9.96
CA ASP A 21 11.33 -8.03 -11.36
C ASP A 21 9.84 -7.66 -11.47
N THR A 22 9.57 -6.58 -12.18
CA THR A 22 8.26 -5.92 -12.13
C THR A 22 7.16 -6.68 -12.84
N ASP A 23 7.51 -7.58 -13.75
CA ASP A 23 6.54 -8.31 -14.58
C ASP A 23 6.05 -9.62 -13.93
N GLU A 24 6.75 -10.08 -12.89
CA GLU A 24 6.52 -11.40 -12.31
C GLU A 24 6.06 -11.35 -10.84
N VAL A 25 5.77 -10.14 -10.34
CA VAL A 25 5.36 -9.91 -8.95
C VAL A 25 3.96 -9.30 -8.86
N TRP A 26 3.23 -9.76 -7.84
CA TRP A 26 1.84 -9.39 -7.61
C TRP A 26 1.59 -9.12 -6.13
N ILE A 27 0.58 -8.30 -5.85
CA ILE A 27 0.19 -7.89 -4.51
C ILE A 27 -1.20 -8.46 -4.23
N VAL A 28 -1.33 -9.24 -3.15
CA VAL A 28 -2.56 -9.94 -2.77
C VAL A 28 -2.85 -9.83 -1.28
N ASP A 29 -4.13 -9.84 -0.92
CA ASP A 29 -4.57 -10.06 0.45
C ASP A 29 -4.80 -11.55 0.67
N ILE A 30 -4.03 -12.16 1.57
CA ILE A 30 -4.23 -13.55 1.98
C ILE A 30 -4.94 -13.58 3.34
N PRO A 31 -6.08 -14.27 3.47
CA PRO A 31 -6.70 -14.50 4.76
C PRO A 31 -5.87 -15.50 5.59
N ASP A 32 -5.58 -15.13 6.82
CA ASP A 32 -5.03 -16.02 7.83
C ASP A 32 -6.11 -17.04 8.26
N LYS A 33 -5.76 -18.33 8.21
CA LYS A 33 -6.71 -19.42 8.43
C LYS A 33 -7.14 -19.56 9.89
N GLU A 34 -6.35 -19.07 10.83
CA GLU A 34 -6.60 -19.24 12.27
C GLU A 34 -7.33 -18.03 12.86
N THR A 35 -6.97 -16.83 12.41
CA THR A 35 -7.50 -15.57 12.95
C THR A 35 -8.56 -14.93 12.05
N GLY A 36 -8.65 -15.34 10.78
CA GLY A 36 -9.54 -14.73 9.78
C GLY A 36 -9.11 -13.32 9.35
N ALA A 37 -7.97 -12.82 9.84
CA ALA A 37 -7.42 -11.53 9.46
C ALA A 37 -6.79 -11.60 8.07
N SER A 38 -6.95 -10.55 7.25
CA SER A 38 -6.24 -10.47 5.97
C SER A 38 -4.81 -9.96 6.18
N HIS A 39 -3.87 -10.46 5.38
CA HIS A 39 -2.48 -10.01 5.34
C HIS A 39 -2.11 -9.60 3.92
N ARG A 40 -1.52 -8.42 3.79
CA ARG A 40 -0.99 -7.93 2.52
C ARG A 40 0.33 -8.62 2.26
N VAL A 41 0.44 -9.30 1.13
CA VAL A 41 1.67 -9.97 0.73
C VAL A 41 2.02 -9.66 -0.71
N VAL A 42 3.31 -9.76 -0.97
CA VAL A 42 3.91 -9.69 -2.29
C VAL A 42 4.25 -11.12 -2.68
N VAL A 43 3.76 -11.58 -3.82
CA VAL A 43 3.92 -12.95 -4.31
C VAL A 43 4.55 -12.98 -5.69
N ASN A 44 5.28 -14.05 -5.98
CA ASN A 44 5.57 -14.41 -7.38
C ASN A 44 4.35 -15.10 -8.00
N GLY A 45 4.38 -15.33 -9.31
CA GLY A 45 3.28 -16.03 -9.97
C GLY A 45 3.05 -17.49 -9.64
N ASP A 46 3.81 -18.08 -8.73
CA ASP A 46 3.47 -19.39 -8.19
C ASP A 46 2.84 -19.29 -6.80
N SER A 47 2.39 -18.08 -6.42
CA SER A 47 1.83 -17.77 -5.10
C SER A 47 2.83 -17.98 -3.95
N ILE A 48 4.13 -17.98 -4.24
CA ILE A 48 5.16 -17.98 -3.20
C ILE A 48 5.22 -16.57 -2.61
N VAL A 49 5.03 -16.48 -1.30
CA VAL A 49 5.13 -15.21 -0.55
C VAL A 49 6.58 -14.75 -0.56
N LEU A 50 6.88 -13.71 -1.33
CA LEU A 50 8.18 -13.05 -1.41
C LEU A 50 8.41 -12.15 -0.18
N ALA A 51 7.38 -11.42 0.22
CA ALA A 51 7.42 -10.54 1.39
C ALA A 51 6.01 -10.31 1.96
N GLY A 52 5.94 -10.14 3.28
CA GLY A 52 4.74 -9.66 3.97
C GLY A 52 4.79 -8.16 4.19
N VAL A 53 3.64 -7.48 4.13
CA VAL A 53 3.52 -6.05 4.45
C VAL A 53 2.73 -5.91 5.73
N ASN A 54 3.39 -5.46 6.80
CA ASN A 54 2.72 -5.28 8.09
C ASN A 54 1.73 -4.09 8.07
N SER A 55 0.96 -3.91 9.15
CA SER A 55 0.00 -2.81 9.27
C SER A 55 0.64 -1.41 9.23
N LYS A 56 1.95 -1.32 9.53
CA LYS A 56 2.75 -0.09 9.46
C LYS A 56 3.31 0.19 8.07
N GLY A 57 3.03 -0.67 7.08
CA GLY A 57 3.53 -0.51 5.72
C GLY A 57 5.03 -0.80 5.59
N GLN A 58 5.58 -1.73 6.37
CA GLN A 58 6.94 -2.21 6.23
C GLN A 58 6.96 -3.59 5.58
N LEU A 59 7.91 -3.80 4.65
CA LEU A 59 8.16 -5.09 4.02
C LEU A 59 8.99 -5.96 4.96
N HIS A 60 8.51 -7.17 5.17
CA HIS A 60 9.22 -8.26 5.85
C HIS A 60 9.49 -9.32 4.80
N GLU A 61 10.73 -9.36 4.30
CA GLU A 61 11.12 -10.37 3.32
C GLU A 61 10.94 -11.77 3.88
N ASN A 62 10.49 -12.69 3.03
CA ASN A 62 10.51 -14.10 3.33
C ASN A 62 11.86 -14.69 2.87
N PRO A 63 12.76 -15.06 3.79
CA PRO A 63 14.08 -15.58 3.43
C PRO A 63 14.01 -16.86 2.58
N GLN A 64 12.93 -17.63 2.73
CA GLN A 64 12.71 -18.88 1.99
C GLN A 64 12.28 -18.63 0.53
N ALA A 65 11.83 -17.42 0.21
CA ALA A 65 11.31 -17.05 -1.09
C ALA A 65 12.30 -16.25 -1.96
N ARG A 66 13.58 -16.15 -1.55
CA ARG A 66 14.66 -15.44 -2.27
C ARG A 66 15.04 -16.03 -3.63
N GLN A 67 14.21 -16.91 -4.19
CA GLN A 67 14.37 -17.37 -5.56
C GLN A 67 13.73 -16.34 -6.51
N LYS A 68 14.35 -16.14 -7.68
CA LYS A 68 13.77 -15.30 -8.73
C LYS A 68 12.33 -15.76 -9.02
N PRO A 69 11.39 -14.83 -9.25
CA PRO A 69 10.02 -15.19 -9.55
C PRO A 69 9.95 -16.15 -10.76
N GLY A 70 9.01 -17.10 -10.71
CA GLY A 70 8.92 -18.23 -11.67
C GLY A 70 7.92 -18.01 -12.81
N GLY A 71 7.27 -16.84 -12.86
CA GLY A 71 6.24 -16.52 -13.84
C GLY A 71 5.06 -15.73 -13.25
N PRO A 72 3.93 -15.62 -13.98
CA PRO A 72 2.72 -14.90 -13.57
C PRO A 72 1.73 -15.77 -12.77
N PRO A 73 0.98 -15.20 -11.80
CA PRO A 73 0.04 -15.91 -10.95
C PRO A 73 -1.09 -16.53 -11.74
N PRO A 74 -1.58 -17.69 -11.28
CA PRO A 74 -2.84 -18.20 -11.78
C PRO A 74 -3.91 -17.11 -11.62
N LYS A 75 -4.63 -16.81 -12.71
CA LYS A 75 -5.62 -15.72 -12.84
C LYS A 75 -6.83 -15.81 -11.88
N THR A 76 -6.78 -16.69 -10.88
CA THR A 76 -7.91 -17.14 -10.08
C THR A 76 -8.05 -16.46 -8.71
N LEU A 77 -7.12 -15.61 -8.30
CA LEU A 77 -7.22 -14.88 -7.04
C LEU A 77 -7.97 -13.56 -7.24
N SER A 78 -9.24 -13.51 -6.83
CA SER A 78 -9.97 -12.25 -6.70
C SER A 78 -9.25 -11.37 -5.67
N GLY A 79 -8.89 -10.13 -6.05
CA GLY A 79 -8.11 -9.24 -5.18
C GLY A 79 -6.60 -9.18 -5.48
N THR A 80 -6.17 -9.61 -6.66
CA THR A 80 -4.75 -9.58 -7.08
C THR A 80 -4.43 -8.32 -7.89
N PHE A 81 -3.35 -7.64 -7.53
CA PHE A 81 -2.82 -6.48 -8.24
C PHE A 81 -1.47 -6.83 -8.87
N ALA A 82 -1.40 -6.80 -10.20
CA ALA A 82 -0.11 -6.87 -10.89
C ALA A 82 0.79 -5.74 -10.42
N ASN A 83 2.10 -5.99 -10.31
CA ASN A 83 3.04 -4.93 -9.97
C ASN A 83 3.05 -3.84 -11.06
N GLN A 84 3.10 -4.21 -12.34
CA GLN A 84 2.81 -3.24 -13.41
C GLN A 84 1.30 -2.98 -13.55
N PRO A 85 0.82 -1.73 -13.38
CA PRO A 85 -0.57 -1.40 -13.63
C PRO A 85 -0.88 -1.37 -15.13
N VAL A 86 -2.00 -1.96 -15.52
CA VAL A 86 -2.64 -1.66 -16.81
C VAL A 86 -3.01 -0.17 -16.83
N LYS A 87 -2.87 0.49 -17.99
CA LYS A 87 -3.02 1.96 -18.14
C LYS A 87 -4.29 2.52 -17.47
N GLU A 88 -5.44 1.90 -17.66
CA GLU A 88 -6.69 2.37 -17.02
C GLU A 88 -6.67 2.25 -15.48
N ARG A 89 -5.92 1.28 -14.95
CA ARG A 89 -5.74 1.10 -13.50
C ARG A 89 -4.76 2.14 -12.94
N LEU A 90 -3.73 2.49 -13.70
CA LEU A 90 -2.77 3.54 -13.34
C LEU A 90 -3.47 4.90 -13.18
N ASP A 91 -4.33 5.28 -14.12
CA ASP A 91 -5.05 6.56 -14.04
C ASP A 91 -5.94 6.66 -12.80
N ARG A 92 -6.63 5.57 -12.43
CA ARG A 92 -7.43 5.50 -11.20
C ARG A 92 -6.56 5.61 -9.94
N LEU A 93 -5.43 4.91 -9.92
CA LEU A 93 -4.47 4.95 -8.81
C LEU A 93 -3.93 6.37 -8.60
N MET A 94 -3.50 7.03 -9.68
CA MET A 94 -2.97 8.40 -9.63
C MET A 94 -4.03 9.40 -9.15
N TRP A 95 -5.28 9.26 -9.60
CA TRP A 95 -6.38 10.09 -9.15
C TRP A 95 -6.69 9.88 -7.65
N ALA A 96 -6.68 8.64 -7.19
CA ALA A 96 -6.90 8.32 -5.77
C ALA A 96 -5.80 8.92 -4.87
N ILE A 97 -4.53 8.84 -5.29
CA ILE A 97 -3.39 9.45 -4.59
C ILE A 97 -3.54 10.97 -4.51
N ALA A 98 -3.93 11.61 -5.61
CA ALA A 98 -4.15 13.06 -5.62
C ALA A 98 -5.24 13.47 -4.63
N GLN A 99 -6.36 12.73 -4.56
CA GLN A 99 -7.40 12.98 -3.57
C GLN A 99 -6.91 12.82 -2.13
N GLN A 100 -6.11 11.80 -1.86
CA GLN A 100 -5.60 11.54 -0.51
C GLN A 100 -4.62 12.63 -0.06
N ARG A 101 -3.69 13.04 -0.92
CA ARG A 101 -2.76 14.15 -0.64
C ARG A 101 -3.52 15.44 -0.33
N ALA A 102 -4.55 15.75 -1.12
CA ALA A 102 -5.41 16.89 -0.84
C ALA A 102 -6.12 16.80 0.53
N ARG A 103 -6.53 15.60 0.94
CA ARG A 103 -7.12 15.39 2.28
C ARG A 103 -6.10 15.57 3.40
N GLN A 104 -4.88 15.06 3.24
CA GLN A 104 -3.80 15.20 4.23
C GLN A 104 -3.36 16.65 4.37
N GLU A 105 -3.21 17.36 3.25
CA GLU A 105 -2.87 18.79 3.22
C GLU A 105 -3.96 19.62 3.87
N LYS A 106 -5.23 19.35 3.57
CA LYS A 106 -6.37 19.98 4.26
C LYS A 106 -6.35 19.72 5.77
N ALA A 107 -6.10 18.47 6.19
CA ALA A 107 -6.03 18.12 7.61
C ALA A 107 -4.84 18.79 8.32
N PHE A 108 -3.70 18.94 7.63
CA PHE A 108 -2.55 19.67 8.13
C PHE A 108 -2.87 21.15 8.32
N LEU A 109 -3.43 21.79 7.28
CA LEU A 109 -3.85 23.19 7.33
C LEU A 109 -4.88 23.44 8.44
N ASP A 110 -5.88 22.57 8.59
CA ASP A 110 -6.88 22.66 9.68
C ASP A 110 -6.23 22.56 11.07
N LYS A 111 -5.19 21.74 11.21
CA LYS A 111 -4.43 21.59 12.47
C LYS A 111 -3.56 22.82 12.76
N GLU A 112 -2.91 23.38 11.75
CA GLU A 112 -2.16 24.64 11.88
C GLU A 112 -3.06 25.83 12.21
N LEU A 113 -4.24 25.91 11.58
CA LEU A 113 -5.23 26.97 11.84
C LEU A 113 -5.73 26.91 13.29
N LYS A 114 -6.02 25.71 13.80
CA LYS A 114 -6.40 25.51 15.21
C LYS A 114 -5.29 25.89 16.16
N ASN A 115 -4.04 25.51 15.88
CA ASN A 115 -2.89 25.85 16.72
C ASN A 115 -2.58 27.35 16.72
N THR A 116 -2.75 28.05 15.60
CA THR A 116 -2.57 29.50 15.52
C THR A 116 -3.72 30.28 16.18
N ALA A 117 -4.95 29.80 16.09
CA ALA A 117 -6.10 30.38 16.83
C ALA A 117 -5.90 30.31 18.35
N ILE A 118 -5.37 29.20 18.88
CA ILE A 118 -5.05 29.03 20.30
C ILE A 118 -3.94 30.00 20.75
N LYS A 119 -2.87 30.16 19.96
CA LYS A 119 -1.76 31.08 20.28
C LYS A 119 -2.18 32.57 20.28
N LYS A 120 -3.13 32.98 19.43
CA LYS A 120 -3.66 34.37 19.43
C LYS A 120 -4.58 34.65 20.62
N SER A 121 -5.30 33.65 21.12
CA SER A 121 -6.18 33.77 22.30
C SER A 121 -5.42 34.00 23.62
N GLY A 122 -4.20 33.43 23.74
CA GLY A 122 -3.38 33.57 24.96
C GLY A 122 -2.66 34.91 25.15
N LYS A 123 -2.69 35.83 24.17
CA LYS A 123 -1.91 37.09 24.19
C LYS A 123 -2.69 38.33 24.69
N LYS A 124 -3.92 38.15 25.19
CA LYS A 124 -4.74 39.23 25.80
C LYS A 124 -4.95 39.00 27.30
N ARG A 125 -3.87 38.96 28.08
CA ARG A 125 -3.91 39.17 29.54
C ARG A 125 -2.58 39.78 29.99
N LEU A 126 -2.47 41.09 29.85
CA LEU A 126 -1.58 41.96 30.63
C LEU A 126 -2.41 43.18 31.00
#